data_AF-A0AAW0CII5-F1
#
_entry.id   AF-A0AAW0CII5-F1
#
_cell.length_a   1.000
_cell.length_b   1.000
_cell.length_c   1.000
_cell.angle_alpha   90.00
_cell.angle_beta   90.00
_cell.angle_gamma   90.00
#
_symmetry.space_group_name_H-M   'P 1'
#
loop_
_entity.id
_entity.type
_entity.pdbx_description
1 polymer ?
#
loop_
_entity_poly.entity_id
_entity_poly.type
_entity_poly.pdbx_seq_one_letter_code
_entity_poly.pdbx_strand_id
1 'polypeptide(L)'
;MSSPLLSSKDVDKATTAIARLLRELGYTFCFSGGTACYYYGATTIPSSIDIIILDAQATEDSLKSQIIAKDDKFYLLLPNPRTAQSTAMYQVLYYWLTPKETASGEKPLFQPGRSQRPG
;
A
#
# COMPACT_ATOMS: atom_id res chain seq x y z
N MET A 1 2.78 4.21 -20.45
CA MET A 1 2.04 5.18 -19.62
C MET A 1 2.83 5.34 -18.33
N SER A 2 3.42 6.52 -18.09
CA SER A 2 4.19 6.75 -16.87
C SER A 2 3.24 6.87 -15.69
N SER A 3 3.39 6.01 -14.69
CA SER A 3 2.70 6.17 -13.40
C SER A 3 3.00 7.57 -12.86
N PRO A 4 2.02 8.29 -12.30
CA PRO A 4 2.26 9.58 -11.67
C PRO A 4 3.33 9.40 -10.61
N LEU A 5 4.33 10.28 -10.63
CA LEU A 5 5.42 10.26 -9.68
C LEU A 5 4.83 10.45 -8.27
N LEU A 6 5.03 9.45 -7.41
CA LEU A 6 4.68 9.57 -5.99
C LEU A 6 5.47 10.73 -5.38
N SER A 7 4.82 11.54 -4.55
CA SER A 7 5.51 12.56 -3.78
C SER A 7 5.91 12.04 -2.39
N SER A 8 6.90 12.67 -1.76
CA SER A 8 7.26 12.40 -0.35
C SER A 8 6.04 12.41 0.58
N LYS A 9 5.12 13.35 0.37
CA LYS A 9 3.89 13.46 1.16
C LYS A 9 2.96 12.26 0.98
N ASP A 10 2.98 11.62 -0.17
CA ASP A 10 2.15 10.45 -0.44
C ASP A 10 2.72 9.21 0.27
N VAL A 11 4.05 9.06 0.24
CA VAL A 11 4.75 8.03 1.02
C VAL A 11 4.48 8.23 2.51
N ASP A 12 4.66 9.43 3.04
CA ASP A 12 4.42 9.74 4.46
C ASP A 12 2.98 9.46 4.91
N LYS A 13 2.00 9.75 4.05
CA LYS A 13 0.59 9.42 4.35
C LYS A 13 0.40 7.91 4.47
N ALA A 14 0.90 7.15 3.51
CA ALA A 14 0.72 5.71 3.45
C ALA A 14 1.47 5.01 4.61
N THR A 15 2.72 5.39 4.87
CA THR A 15 3.54 4.84 5.96
C THR A 15 2.96 5.19 7.34
N THR A 16 2.48 6.42 7.53
CA THR A 16 1.83 6.83 8.79
C THR A 16 0.53 6.06 9.01
N ALA A 17 -0.27 5.89 7.96
CA ALA A 17 -1.53 5.14 8.04
C ALA A 17 -1.29 3.68 8.43
N ILE A 18 -0.39 2.98 7.72
CA ILE A 18 -0.11 1.58 8.03
C ILE A 18 0.57 1.43 9.40
N ALA A 19 1.47 2.36 9.77
CA ALA A 19 2.13 2.33 11.06
C ALA A 19 1.15 2.49 12.22
N ARG A 20 0.17 3.40 12.09
CA ARG A 20 -0.89 3.57 13.09
C ARG A 20 -1.72 2.30 13.21
N LEU A 21 -2.17 1.76 12.08
CA LEU A 21 -3.06 0.62 12.05
C LEU A 21 -2.40 -0.65 12.60
N LEU A 22 -1.12 -0.90 12.28
CA LEU A 22 -0.38 -2.03 12.84
C LEU A 22 -0.21 -1.91 14.38
N ARG A 23 -0.01 -0.69 14.91
CA ARG A 23 0.01 -0.46 16.37
C ARG A 23 -1.35 -0.73 17.01
N GLU A 24 -2.43 -0.29 16.38
CA GLU A 24 -3.80 -0.53 16.86
C GLU A 24 -4.17 -2.02 16.87
N LEU A 25 -3.63 -2.79 15.91
CA LEU A 25 -3.76 -4.24 15.88
C LEU A 25 -2.81 -4.98 16.84
N GLY A 26 -1.93 -4.26 17.54
CA GLY A 26 -1.01 -4.83 18.53
C GLY A 26 0.26 -5.45 17.94
N TYR A 27 0.57 -5.20 16.66
CA TYR A 27 1.79 -5.72 16.06
C TYR A 27 3.02 -4.87 16.41
N THR A 28 4.12 -5.57 16.69
CA THR A 28 5.47 -4.97 16.66
C THR A 28 6.02 -5.09 15.25
N PHE A 29 6.52 -4.00 14.67
CA PHE A 29 7.00 -3.97 13.29
C PHE A 29 8.10 -2.94 13.08
N CYS A 30 8.81 -3.04 11.96
CA CYS A 30 9.70 -1.99 11.47
C CYS A 30 9.60 -1.84 9.95
N PHE A 31 9.91 -0.64 9.46
CA PHE A 31 10.13 -0.43 8.04
C PHE A 31 11.46 -1.03 7.62
N SER A 32 11.49 -1.59 6.42
CA SER A 32 12.67 -2.20 5.82
C SER A 32 12.87 -1.68 4.39
N GLY A 33 13.87 -2.22 3.69
CA GLY A 33 14.09 -2.01 2.27
C GLY A 33 14.16 -0.53 1.87
N GLY A 34 13.53 -0.21 0.73
CA GLY A 34 13.55 1.15 0.19
C GLY A 34 12.88 2.17 1.11
N THR A 35 11.90 1.74 1.90
CA THR A 35 11.19 2.58 2.86
C THR A 35 12.11 3.01 4.00
N ALA A 36 12.88 2.07 4.57
CA ALA A 36 13.85 2.40 5.61
C ALA A 36 14.92 3.36 5.07
N CYS A 37 15.51 3.04 3.91
CA CYS A 37 16.52 3.91 3.28
C CYS A 37 16.01 5.33 3.05
N TYR A 38 14.77 5.48 2.60
CA TYR A 38 14.11 6.78 2.44
C TYR A 38 14.06 7.56 3.76
N TYR A 39 13.63 6.94 4.86
CA TYR A 39 13.61 7.59 6.18
C TYR A 39 15.00 7.87 6.76
N TYR A 40 16.02 7.15 6.33
CA TYR A 40 17.42 7.42 6.66
C TYR A 40 18.11 8.42 5.72
N GLY A 41 17.36 9.13 4.87
CA GLY A 41 17.86 10.27 4.09
C GLY A 41 18.19 9.96 2.62
N ALA A 42 17.82 8.79 2.11
CA ALA A 42 17.91 8.54 0.67
C ALA A 42 16.97 9.48 -0.10
N THR A 43 17.43 9.99 -1.25
CA THR A 43 16.66 10.92 -2.09
C THR A 43 15.62 10.21 -2.97
N THR A 44 15.74 8.90 -3.14
CA THR A 44 14.82 8.08 -3.95
C THR A 44 13.50 7.89 -3.22
N ILE A 45 12.41 8.32 -3.83
CA ILE A 45 11.06 8.10 -3.31
C ILE A 45 10.67 6.63 -3.56
N PRO A 46 10.34 5.85 -2.51
CA PRO A 46 10.00 4.44 -2.67
C PRO A 46 8.65 4.28 -3.39
N SER A 47 8.57 3.30 -4.29
CA SER A 47 7.34 2.93 -5.00
C SER A 47 6.49 1.89 -4.25
N SER A 48 7.06 1.25 -3.23
CA SER A 48 6.42 0.29 -2.34
C SER A 48 6.80 0.56 -0.88
N ILE A 49 5.98 0.09 0.05
CA ILE A 49 6.28 0.12 1.48
C ILE A 49 6.66 -1.28 1.94
N ASP A 50 7.89 -1.44 2.43
CA ASP A 50 8.40 -2.72 2.92
C ASP A 50 8.35 -2.74 4.45
N ILE A 51 7.68 -3.74 5.03
CA ILE A 51 7.46 -3.87 6.48
C ILE A 51 7.86 -5.27 6.94
N ILE A 52 8.59 -5.35 8.05
CA ILE A 52 8.82 -6.60 8.78
C ILE A 52 7.89 -6.61 9.99
N ILE A 53 7.09 -7.67 10.13
CA ILE A 53 6.29 -7.93 11.31
C ILE A 53 7.08 -8.85 12.24
N LEU A 54 7.23 -8.44 13.50
CA LEU A 54 7.95 -9.19 14.53
C LEU A 54 6.98 -10.08 15.31
N ASP A 55 6.27 -10.95 14.58
CA ASP A 55 5.36 -11.95 15.12
C ASP A 55 5.46 -13.22 14.27
N ALA A 56 5.93 -14.32 14.88
CA ALA A 56 6.12 -15.58 14.19
C ALA A 56 4.82 -16.31 13.83
N GLN A 57 3.69 -15.90 14.42
CA GLN A 57 2.37 -16.48 14.14
C GLN A 57 1.59 -15.66 13.10
N ALA A 58 2.03 -14.43 12.81
CA ALA A 58 1.38 -13.59 11.82
C ALA A 58 1.61 -14.13 10.41
N THR A 59 0.53 -14.34 9.67
CA THR A 59 0.57 -14.67 8.25
C THR A 59 0.22 -13.46 7.41
N GLU A 60 0.80 -13.37 6.21
CA GLU A 60 0.55 -12.28 5.28
C GLU A 60 -0.95 -12.11 4.95
N ASP A 61 -1.67 -13.22 4.74
CA ASP A 61 -3.11 -13.22 4.44
C ASP A 61 -3.95 -12.74 5.62
N SER A 62 -3.63 -13.19 6.84
CA SER A 62 -4.36 -12.76 8.04
C SER A 62 -4.13 -11.27 8.31
N LEU A 63 -2.92 -10.78 8.08
CA LEU A 63 -2.54 -9.39 8.27
C LEU A 63 -3.27 -8.48 7.28
N LYS A 64 -3.21 -8.80 5.98
CA LYS A 64 -3.93 -8.06 4.94
C LYS A 64 -5.43 -8.01 5.22
N SER A 65 -6.02 -9.14 5.61
CA SER A 65 -7.45 -9.23 5.94
C SER A 65 -7.81 -8.32 7.12
N GLN A 66 -6.98 -8.26 8.16
CA GLN A 66 -7.19 -7.36 9.29
C GLN A 66 -7.04 -5.88 8.89
N ILE A 67 -6.06 -5.56 8.04
CA ILE A 67 -5.82 -4.20 7.56
C ILE A 67 -7.02 -3.66 6.77
N ILE A 68 -7.47 -4.39 5.75
CA ILE A 68 -8.62 -3.95 4.92
C ILE A 68 -9.93 -3.88 5.70
N ALA A 69 -10.08 -4.71 6.75
CA ALA A 69 -11.26 -4.68 7.61
C ALA A 69 -11.28 -3.47 8.56
N LYS A 70 -10.11 -2.85 8.81
CA LYS A 70 -9.95 -1.72 9.73
C LYS A 70 -9.96 -0.36 9.04
N ASP A 71 -9.42 -0.26 7.82
CA ASP A 71 -9.32 1.02 7.09
C ASP A 71 -9.61 0.81 5.60
N ASP A 72 -10.67 1.46 5.12
CA ASP A 72 -11.22 1.34 3.78
C ASP A 72 -10.33 1.96 2.69
N LYS A 73 -9.28 2.69 3.08
CA LYS A 73 -8.25 3.18 2.16
C LYS A 73 -7.28 2.07 1.76
N PHE A 74 -7.21 0.99 2.51
CA PHE A 74 -6.43 -0.17 2.12
C PHE A 74 -7.28 -1.16 1.34
N TYR A 75 -6.77 -1.64 0.23
CA TYR A 75 -7.48 -2.59 -0.62
C TYR A 75 -6.52 -3.55 -1.30
N LEU A 76 -7.03 -4.71 -1.67
CA LEU A 76 -6.28 -5.76 -2.36
C LEU A 76 -6.67 -5.76 -3.82
N LEU A 77 -5.67 -5.82 -4.70
CA LEU A 77 -5.93 -6.19 -6.09
C LEU A 77 -5.55 -7.64 -6.31
N LEU A 78 -6.51 -8.36 -6.88
CA LEU A 78 -6.26 -9.71 -7.34
C LEU A 78 -5.26 -9.67 -8.50
N PRO A 79 -4.28 -10.60 -8.54
CA PRO A 79 -3.34 -10.69 -9.64
C PRO A 79 -4.09 -10.86 -10.97
N ASN A 80 -3.53 -10.28 -12.04
CA ASN A 80 -4.13 -10.38 -13.36
C ASN A 80 -4.27 -11.87 -13.75
N PRO A 81 -5.47 -12.34 -14.15
CA PRO A 81 -5.70 -13.74 -14.51
C PRO A 81 -4.79 -14.25 -15.63
N ARG A 82 -4.20 -13.35 -16.43
CA ARG A 82 -3.24 -13.67 -17.51
C ARG A 82 -1.81 -13.90 -17.03
N THR A 83 -1.47 -13.45 -15.82
CA THR A 83 -0.16 -13.67 -15.19
C THR A 83 -0.24 -14.68 -14.03
N ALA A 84 -1.46 -15.12 -13.68
CA ALA A 84 -1.74 -16.01 -12.56
C ALA A 84 -1.44 -17.50 -12.84
N GLN A 85 -1.05 -17.88 -14.08
CA GLN A 85 -0.77 -19.26 -14.43
C GLN A 85 0.53 -19.85 -13.82
N SER A 86 1.42 -19.04 -13.23
CA SER A 86 2.79 -19.52 -12.95
C SER A 86 3.22 -19.58 -11.49
N THR A 87 2.70 -18.78 -10.57
CA THR A 87 3.17 -18.81 -9.17
C THR A 87 2.08 -18.23 -8.26
N ALA A 88 2.13 -18.59 -6.97
CA ALA A 88 1.15 -18.32 -5.93
C ALA A 88 0.38 -17.00 -6.11
N MET A 89 -0.92 -16.99 -5.77
CA MET A 89 -1.80 -15.82 -5.85
C MET A 89 -1.37 -14.74 -4.86
N TYR A 90 -0.26 -14.05 -5.12
CA TYR A 90 0.21 -12.94 -4.30
C TYR A 90 -0.75 -11.77 -4.48
N GLN A 91 -1.56 -11.52 -3.45
CA GLN A 91 -2.44 -10.36 -3.40
C GLN A 91 -1.62 -9.14 -3.01
N VAL A 92 -1.61 -8.08 -3.82
CA VAL A 92 -0.86 -6.87 -3.45
C VAL A 92 -1.78 -5.94 -2.68
N LEU A 93 -1.32 -5.48 -1.51
CA LEU A 93 -2.02 -4.50 -0.68
C LEU A 93 -1.65 -3.08 -1.15
N TYR A 94 -2.68 -2.30 -1.49
CA TYR A 94 -2.55 -0.92 -1.93
C TYR A 94 -3.14 0.04 -0.91
N TYR A 95 -2.64 1.27 -0.91
CA TYR A 95 -3.19 2.38 -0.15
C TYR A 95 -3.75 3.44 -1.10
N TRP A 96 -5.00 3.82 -0.91
CA TRP A 96 -5.68 4.79 -1.74
C TRP A 96 -5.22 6.22 -1.40
N LEU A 97 -4.49 6.83 -2.33
CA LEU A 97 -4.13 8.24 -2.26
C LEU A 97 -5.27 9.06 -2.87
N THR A 98 -5.90 9.92 -2.09
CA THR A 98 -6.81 10.93 -2.65
C THR A 98 -6.01 11.82 -3.60
N PRO A 99 -6.36 11.87 -4.89
CA PRO A 99 -5.64 12.73 -5.81
C PRO A 99 -5.75 14.18 -5.37
N LYS A 100 -4.67 14.96 -5.51
CA LYS A 100 -4.79 16.41 -5.40
C LYS A 100 -5.65 16.91 -6.55
N GLU A 101 -6.59 17.80 -6.28
CA GLU A 101 -7.24 18.57 -7.34
C GLU A 101 -6.13 19.28 -8.13
N THR A 102 -5.96 18.88 -9.38
CA THR A 102 -5.13 19.61 -10.32
C THR A 102 -5.91 20.87 -10.70
N ALA A 103 -5.22 22.01 -10.80
CA ALA A 103 -5.82 23.28 -11.23
C ALA A 103 -6.44 23.23 -12.65
N SER A 104 -6.27 22.12 -13.37
CA SER A 104 -6.81 21.86 -14.70
C SER A 104 -8.18 21.15 -14.73
N GLY A 105 -8.79 20.81 -13.59
CA GLY A 105 -10.11 20.15 -13.57
C GLY A 105 -10.11 18.72 -14.15
N GLU A 106 -8.94 18.18 -14.50
CA GLU A 106 -8.80 16.80 -14.93
C GLU A 106 -8.84 15.88 -13.71
N LYS A 107 -9.94 15.14 -13.56
CA LYS A 107 -10.04 14.06 -12.56
C LYS A 107 -8.84 13.12 -12.73
N PRO A 108 -7.97 12.95 -11.72
CA PRO A 108 -6.87 12.01 -11.84
C PRO A 108 -7.46 10.61 -11.92
N LEU A 109 -7.35 10.01 -13.10
CA LEU A 109 -7.83 8.67 -13.38
C LEU A 109 -6.86 7.67 -12.76
N PHE A 110 -6.93 7.50 -11.44
CA PHE A 110 -6.28 6.36 -10.79
C PHE A 110 -7.32 5.25 -10.58
N GLN A 111 -7.38 4.32 -11.54
CA GLN A 111 -8.05 3.04 -11.39
C GLN A 111 -7.01 1.93 -11.48
N PRO A 112 -6.31 1.59 -10.39
CA PRO A 112 -5.55 0.37 -10.37
C PRO A 112 -6.55 -0.78 -10.18
N GLY A 113 -6.81 -1.54 -11.25
CA GLY A 113 -7.47 -2.84 -11.22
C GLY A 113 -8.94 -2.87 -10.75
N ARG A 114 -9.74 -3.77 -11.29
CA ARG A 114 -11.13 -3.95 -10.87
C ARG A 114 -11.21 -4.46 -9.43
N SER A 115 -11.40 -3.57 -8.46
CA SER A 115 -12.27 -3.84 -7.32
C SER A 115 -13.27 -2.70 -7.26
N GLN A 116 -14.52 -2.97 -7.65
CA GLN A 116 -15.60 -2.03 -7.39
C GLN A 116 -15.65 -1.80 -5.89
N ARG A 117 -15.58 -0.52 -5.51
CA ARG A 117 -15.95 -0.05 -4.18
C ARG A 117 -17.39 -0.52 -3.91
N PRO A 118 -17.69 -1.32 -2.88
CA PRO A 118 -19.06 -1.55 -2.47
C PRO A 118 -19.52 -0.33 -1.65
N GLY A 119 -20.54 0.38 -2.14
CA GLY A 119 -21.22 1.48 -1.44
C GLY A 119 -20.70 2.87 -1.78
#